data_AF-A0A924DC43-F1
#
_entry.id   AF-A0A924DC43-F1
#
_cell.length_a   1.000
_cell.length_b   1.000
_cell.length_c   1.000
_cell.angle_alpha   90.00
_cell.angle_beta   90.00
_cell.angle_gamma   90.00
#
_symmetry.space_group_name_H-M   'P 1'
#
loop_
_entity.id
_entity.type
_entity.pdbx_description
1 polymer ?
#
loop_
_entity_poly.entity_id
_entity_poly.type
_entity_poly.pdbx_seq_one_letter_code
_entity_poly.pdbx_strand_id
1 'polypeptide(L)'
;MRPQKVGSRPMNDSELSRLRRQIIQVLVLLFGVECAASAFTSPWLHVRRVQLVGISGLTPAEVTLAQNAMQLPAKTNFFRVPIGSFTQSLKGLPCVQRVSIIRHFPSGIEARIVARQPIAILQMGEKLFEVDPTGVAIRVARPEVAARLPHVIASAENTPALGTVSGNLSVNTAVQIIESEKQTVSGGIAKIDVDSVGNLCLNMRDGVLIRLGLPDEMPAKLKQLHLLYRHSPDLAAKMTLVNLSVPDYPACVLRSDSAPPSNGDSL
;
A
#
# COMPACT_ATOMS: atom_id res chain seq x y z
N MET A 1 62.14 -72.99 -13.19
CA MET A 1 61.29 -71.81 -12.92
C MET A 1 60.02 -72.26 -12.20
N ARG A 2 59.87 -71.95 -10.91
CA ARG A 2 58.63 -72.20 -10.16
C ARG A 2 57.77 -70.92 -10.22
N PRO A 3 56.46 -70.99 -10.51
CA PRO A 3 55.60 -69.81 -10.46
C PRO A 3 55.37 -69.40 -9.00
N GLN A 4 55.64 -68.12 -8.69
CA GLN A 4 55.23 -67.52 -7.42
C GLN A 4 53.70 -67.43 -7.39
N LYS A 5 53.08 -68.17 -6.48
CA LYS A 5 51.68 -68.00 -6.11
C LYS A 5 51.55 -66.66 -5.39
N VAL A 6 51.02 -65.65 -6.08
CA VAL A 6 50.62 -64.38 -5.48
C VAL A 6 49.45 -64.69 -4.54
N GLY A 7 49.73 -64.77 -3.24
CA GLY A 7 48.71 -64.95 -2.22
C GLY A 7 47.83 -63.72 -2.16
N SER A 8 46.59 -63.83 -2.65
CA SER A 8 45.53 -62.86 -2.37
C SER A 8 45.31 -62.84 -0.86
N ARG A 9 45.67 -61.71 -0.25
CA ARG A 9 45.51 -61.46 1.19
C ARG A 9 44.01 -61.60 1.54
N PRO A 10 43.60 -62.48 2.47
CA PRO A 10 42.20 -62.57 2.86
C PRO A 10 41.81 -61.25 3.52
N MET A 11 40.78 -60.59 2.97
CA MET A 11 40.25 -59.34 3.48
C MET A 11 39.70 -59.57 4.90
N ASN A 12 40.05 -58.71 5.83
CA ASN A 12 39.68 -58.84 7.24
C ASN A 12 38.17 -58.55 7.41
N ASP A 13 37.45 -59.25 8.29
CA ASP A 13 35.98 -59.07 8.47
C ASP A 13 35.58 -57.62 8.83
N SER A 14 36.49 -56.88 9.45
CA SER A 14 36.35 -55.46 9.76
C SER A 14 36.43 -54.54 8.53
N GLU A 15 37.15 -54.94 7.47
CA GLU A 15 37.22 -54.21 6.19
C GLU A 15 35.97 -54.46 5.34
N LEU A 16 35.47 -55.70 5.33
CA LEU A 16 34.23 -56.09 4.65
C LEU A 16 33.00 -55.35 5.19
N SER A 17 32.90 -55.21 6.52
CA SER A 17 31.80 -54.47 7.17
C SER A 17 31.83 -52.96 6.87
N ARG A 18 33.03 -52.36 6.80
CA ARG A 18 33.22 -50.96 6.42
C ARG A 18 32.84 -50.71 4.96
N LEU A 19 33.31 -51.56 4.04
CA LEU A 19 32.96 -51.50 2.62
C LEU A 19 31.47 -51.66 2.39
N ARG A 20 30.82 -52.64 3.04
CA ARG A 20 29.36 -52.82 2.96
C ARG A 20 28.61 -51.57 3.44
N ARG A 21 29.02 -50.97 4.55
CA ARG A 21 28.41 -49.74 5.06
C ARG A 21 28.58 -48.57 4.10
N GLN A 22 29.77 -48.41 3.50
CA GLN A 22 30.03 -47.38 2.48
C GLN A 22 29.18 -47.59 1.23
N ILE A 23 29.06 -48.83 0.73
CA ILE A 23 28.22 -49.17 -0.42
C ILE A 23 26.75 -48.83 -0.12
N ILE A 24 26.24 -49.22 1.05
CA ILE A 24 24.88 -48.88 1.47
C ILE A 24 24.69 -47.36 1.53
N GLN A 25 25.64 -46.62 2.10
CA GLN A 25 25.58 -45.15 2.15
C GLN A 25 25.53 -44.52 0.75
N VAL A 26 26.36 -45.00 -0.19
CA VAL A 26 26.38 -44.53 -1.58
C VAL A 26 25.06 -44.87 -2.29
N LEU A 27 24.52 -46.07 -2.10
CA LEU A 27 23.23 -46.47 -2.70
C LEU A 27 22.07 -45.63 -2.15
N VAL A 28 22.04 -45.38 -0.84
CA VAL A 28 21.03 -44.50 -0.21
C VAL A 28 21.14 -43.07 -0.76
N LEU A 29 22.36 -42.56 -0.93
CA LEU A 29 22.59 -41.24 -1.53
C LEU A 29 22.08 -41.20 -2.98
N LEU A 30 22.45 -42.18 -3.80
CA LEU A 30 22.01 -42.29 -5.21
C LEU A 30 20.49 -42.38 -5.32
N PHE A 31 19.86 -43.24 -4.52
CA PHE A 31 18.41 -43.37 -4.48
C PHE A 31 17.73 -42.06 -4.06
N GLY A 32 18.31 -41.35 -3.09
CA GLY A 32 17.86 -40.02 -2.69
C GLY A 32 17.93 -39.00 -3.82
N VAL A 33 19.03 -38.98 -4.59
CA VAL A 33 19.20 -38.12 -5.77
C VAL A 33 18.19 -38.44 -6.87
N GLU A 34 17.94 -39.73 -7.15
CA GLU A 34 17.00 -40.17 -8.18
C GLU A 34 15.55 -39.84 -7.80
N CYS A 35 15.19 -40.03 -6.52
CA CYS A 35 13.90 -39.62 -5.98
C CYS A 35 13.70 -38.09 -6.06
N ALA A 36 14.74 -37.32 -5.73
CA ALA A 36 14.72 -35.86 -5.85
C ALA A 36 14.56 -35.42 -7.32
N ALA A 37 15.32 -36.00 -8.25
CA ALA A 37 15.22 -35.71 -9.68
C ALA A 37 13.81 -36.03 -10.22
N SER A 38 13.25 -37.19 -9.82
CA SER A 38 11.88 -37.58 -10.18
C SER A 38 10.83 -36.62 -9.64
N ALA A 39 11.06 -36.01 -8.46
CA ALA A 39 10.14 -34.99 -7.93
C ALA A 39 10.08 -33.72 -8.82
N PHE A 40 11.15 -33.39 -9.55
CA PHE A 40 11.14 -32.25 -10.48
C PHE A 40 10.42 -32.52 -11.80
N THR A 41 10.28 -33.78 -12.20
CA THR A 41 9.61 -34.18 -13.46
C THR A 41 8.23 -34.80 -13.24
N SER A 42 7.87 -35.10 -11.98
CA SER A 42 6.62 -35.76 -11.64
C SER A 42 5.38 -34.91 -11.98
N PRO A 43 4.43 -35.44 -12.79
CA PRO A 43 3.18 -34.76 -13.09
C PRO A 43 2.27 -34.53 -11.88
N TRP A 44 2.50 -35.25 -10.78
CA TRP A 44 1.75 -35.09 -9.54
C TRP A 44 2.09 -33.76 -8.84
N LEU A 45 3.29 -33.24 -9.06
CA LEU A 45 3.79 -31.98 -8.51
C LEU A 45 3.61 -30.80 -9.47
N HIS A 46 2.83 -30.95 -10.55
CA HIS A 46 2.42 -29.80 -11.34
C HIS A 46 1.49 -28.91 -10.54
N VAL A 47 1.66 -27.60 -10.65
CA VAL A 47 0.72 -26.63 -10.09
C VAL A 47 -0.63 -26.79 -10.79
N ARG A 48 -1.69 -27.03 -10.02
CA ARG A 48 -3.06 -27.18 -10.52
C ARG A 48 -3.99 -26.07 -10.07
N ARG A 49 -3.68 -25.44 -8.94
CA ARG A 49 -4.51 -24.40 -8.34
C ARG A 49 -3.66 -23.17 -8.07
N VAL A 50 -4.06 -22.07 -8.65
CA VAL A 50 -3.52 -20.75 -8.40
C VAL A 50 -4.67 -19.87 -7.92
N GLN A 51 -4.59 -19.37 -6.69
CA GLN A 51 -5.67 -18.64 -6.06
C GLN A 51 -5.21 -17.26 -5.63
N LEU A 52 -6.06 -16.27 -5.89
CA LEU A 52 -5.92 -14.92 -5.36
C LEU A 52 -6.95 -14.73 -4.25
N VAL A 53 -6.50 -14.31 -3.08
CA VAL A 53 -7.36 -14.00 -1.94
C VAL A 53 -7.14 -12.55 -1.49
N GLY A 54 -8.17 -11.91 -0.91
CA GLY A 54 -8.10 -10.51 -0.49
C GLY A 54 -8.31 -9.48 -1.61
N ILE A 55 -9.01 -9.87 -2.68
CA ILE A 55 -9.24 -9.03 -3.88
C ILE A 55 -10.48 -8.11 -3.80
N SER A 56 -11.20 -8.07 -2.67
CA SER A 56 -12.46 -7.32 -2.54
C SER A 56 -12.31 -5.80 -2.72
N GLY A 57 -11.12 -5.24 -2.47
CA GLY A 57 -10.82 -3.82 -2.68
C GLY A 57 -10.31 -3.46 -4.08
N LEU A 58 -10.17 -4.45 -4.97
CA LEU A 58 -9.69 -4.25 -6.34
C LEU A 58 -10.86 -4.06 -7.31
N THR A 59 -10.60 -3.29 -8.36
CA THR A 59 -11.53 -3.21 -9.50
C THR A 59 -11.42 -4.47 -10.37
N PRO A 60 -12.44 -4.81 -11.18
CA PRO A 60 -12.37 -5.98 -12.08
C PRO A 60 -11.15 -5.96 -13.02
N ALA A 61 -10.74 -4.78 -13.47
CA ALA A 61 -9.54 -4.60 -14.29
C ALA A 61 -8.26 -4.92 -13.50
N GLU A 62 -8.16 -4.47 -12.25
CA GLU A 62 -7.02 -4.76 -11.37
C GLU A 62 -6.94 -6.24 -10.98
N VAL A 63 -8.08 -6.90 -10.78
CA VAL A 63 -8.12 -8.35 -10.56
C VAL A 63 -7.54 -9.08 -11.77
N THR A 64 -7.94 -8.68 -12.97
CA THR A 64 -7.39 -9.25 -14.21
C THR A 64 -5.88 -9.02 -14.32
N LEU A 65 -5.39 -7.83 -14.00
CA LEU A 65 -3.95 -7.54 -13.98
C LEU A 65 -3.19 -8.40 -12.95
N ALA A 66 -3.75 -8.57 -11.75
CA ALA A 66 -3.16 -9.42 -10.72
C ALA A 66 -3.15 -10.91 -11.13
N GLN A 67 -4.20 -11.38 -11.80
CA GLN A 67 -4.26 -12.73 -12.37
C GLN A 67 -3.20 -12.91 -13.47
N ASN A 68 -3.05 -11.92 -14.35
CA ASN A 68 -2.04 -11.93 -15.42
C ASN A 68 -0.61 -11.97 -14.86
N ALA A 69 -0.36 -11.25 -13.76
CA ALA A 69 0.93 -11.26 -13.07
C ALA A 69 1.31 -12.64 -12.49
N MET A 70 0.34 -13.54 -12.32
CA MET A 70 0.52 -14.89 -11.77
C MET A 70 0.33 -16.01 -12.79
N GLN A 71 0.32 -15.69 -14.09
CA GLN A 71 0.26 -16.71 -15.12
C GLN A 71 1.50 -17.62 -15.08
N LEU A 72 1.25 -18.92 -15.15
CA LEU A 72 2.27 -19.95 -15.20
C LEU A 72 2.19 -20.68 -16.53
N PRO A 73 3.33 -21.07 -17.12
CA PRO A 73 3.33 -22.05 -18.20
C PRO A 73 2.62 -23.32 -17.77
N ALA A 74 1.91 -23.96 -18.71
CA ALA A 74 1.30 -25.25 -18.46
C ALA A 74 2.34 -26.26 -17.97
N LYS A 75 1.95 -27.14 -17.04
CA LYS A 75 2.81 -28.20 -16.47
C LYS A 75 4.02 -27.65 -15.68
N THR A 76 3.94 -26.43 -15.14
CA THR A 76 4.99 -25.92 -14.25
C THR A 76 5.05 -26.76 -12.97
N ASN A 77 6.26 -27.24 -12.62
CA ASN A 77 6.51 -27.96 -11.38
C ASN A 77 6.44 -27.03 -10.15
N PHE A 78 5.81 -27.50 -9.07
CA PHE A 78 5.61 -26.81 -7.81
C PHE A 78 6.88 -26.19 -7.23
N PHE A 79 8.01 -26.88 -7.30
CA PHE A 79 9.28 -26.37 -6.76
C PHE A 79 9.86 -25.24 -7.61
N ARG A 80 9.56 -25.23 -8.92
CA ARG A 80 10.09 -24.29 -9.92
C ARG A 80 9.28 -23.00 -10.05
N VAL A 81 8.19 -22.84 -9.28
CA VAL A 81 7.35 -21.63 -9.33
C VAL A 81 8.16 -20.40 -8.91
N PRO A 82 8.22 -19.34 -9.75
CA PRO A 82 9.01 -18.14 -9.48
C PRO A 82 8.29 -17.21 -8.50
N ILE A 83 8.25 -17.56 -7.21
CA ILE A 83 7.56 -16.77 -6.17
C ILE A 83 8.11 -15.34 -6.11
N GLY A 84 9.42 -15.16 -6.25
CA GLY A 84 10.06 -13.85 -6.21
C GLY A 84 9.52 -12.92 -7.31
N SER A 85 9.46 -13.41 -8.55
CA SER A 85 8.92 -12.66 -9.69
C SER A 85 7.44 -12.33 -9.49
N PHE A 86 6.62 -13.27 -9.04
CA PHE A 86 5.20 -13.00 -8.75
C PHE A 86 5.02 -11.96 -7.64
N THR A 87 5.82 -12.06 -6.58
CA THR A 87 5.81 -11.09 -5.49
C THR A 87 6.15 -9.69 -6.01
N GLN A 88 7.18 -9.57 -6.86
CA GLN A 88 7.60 -8.29 -7.43
C GLN A 88 6.54 -7.71 -8.39
N SER A 89 6.01 -8.53 -9.29
CA SER A 89 4.96 -8.10 -10.23
C SER A 89 3.70 -7.63 -9.51
N LEU A 90 3.25 -8.36 -8.49
CA LEU A 90 2.07 -7.98 -7.70
C LEU A 90 2.33 -6.74 -6.84
N LYS A 91 3.52 -6.60 -6.23
CA LYS A 91 3.90 -5.37 -5.51
C LYS A 91 3.99 -4.15 -6.41
N GLY A 92 4.26 -4.34 -7.70
CA GLY A 92 4.30 -3.27 -8.69
C GLY A 92 2.91 -2.71 -9.04
N LEU A 93 1.82 -3.41 -8.67
CA LEU A 93 0.47 -2.91 -8.91
C LEU A 93 0.12 -1.80 -7.90
N PRO A 94 -0.28 -0.60 -8.35
CA PRO A 94 -0.62 0.52 -7.46
C PRO A 94 -1.70 0.21 -6.41
N CYS A 95 -2.65 -0.67 -6.72
CA CYS A 95 -3.71 -1.08 -5.81
C CYS A 95 -3.27 -2.04 -4.70
N VAL A 96 -2.05 -2.58 -4.76
CA VAL A 96 -1.55 -3.56 -3.81
C VAL A 96 -0.73 -2.85 -2.72
N GLN A 97 -1.14 -3.02 -1.47
CA GLN A 97 -0.39 -2.54 -0.31
C GLN A 97 0.65 -3.57 0.12
N ARG A 98 0.23 -4.84 0.18
CA ARG A 98 1.05 -5.97 0.61
C ARG A 98 0.64 -7.21 -0.14
N VAL A 99 1.60 -8.08 -0.39
CA VAL A 99 1.36 -9.40 -0.95
C VAL A 99 2.16 -10.42 -0.17
N SER A 100 1.56 -11.58 0.07
CA SER A 100 2.20 -12.77 0.60
C SER A 100 1.82 -13.95 -0.28
N ILE A 101 2.81 -14.74 -0.70
CA ILE A 101 2.57 -15.92 -1.54
C ILE A 101 2.93 -17.15 -0.74
N ILE A 102 1.98 -18.06 -0.61
CA ILE A 102 2.08 -19.30 0.15
C ILE A 102 1.98 -20.47 -0.82
N ARG A 103 2.87 -21.44 -0.65
CA ARG A 103 2.81 -22.70 -1.37
C ARG A 103 2.01 -23.72 -0.55
N HIS A 104 0.95 -24.26 -1.15
CA HIS A 104 0.17 -25.35 -0.59
C HIS A 104 0.59 -26.65 -1.26
N PHE A 105 1.44 -27.42 -0.59
CA PHE A 105 1.85 -28.73 -1.09
C PHE A 105 0.63 -29.64 -1.32
N PRO A 106 0.61 -30.48 -2.38
CA PRO A 106 1.66 -30.66 -3.40
C PRO A 106 1.54 -29.76 -4.65
N SER A 107 0.42 -29.06 -4.86
CA SER A 107 0.08 -28.48 -6.18
C SER A 107 -0.63 -27.12 -6.16
N GLY A 108 -0.70 -26.46 -5.00
CA GLY A 108 -1.41 -25.20 -4.82
C GLY A 108 -0.47 -24.01 -4.61
N ILE A 109 -0.83 -22.87 -5.19
CA ILE A 109 -0.22 -21.56 -4.94
C ILE A 109 -1.34 -20.60 -4.54
N GLU A 110 -1.22 -19.98 -3.37
CA GLU A 110 -2.12 -18.92 -2.91
C GLU A 110 -1.34 -17.62 -2.84
N ALA A 111 -1.86 -16.56 -3.46
CA ALA A 111 -1.38 -15.20 -3.21
C ALA A 111 -2.43 -14.41 -2.44
N ARG A 112 -2.04 -13.99 -1.24
CA ARG A 112 -2.81 -13.15 -0.35
C ARG A 112 -2.45 -11.70 -0.61
N ILE A 113 -3.41 -10.95 -1.15
CA ILE A 113 -3.28 -9.54 -1.48
C ILE A 113 -3.98 -8.72 -0.38
N VAL A 114 -3.31 -7.67 0.06
CA VAL A 114 -3.90 -6.61 0.86
C VAL A 114 -4.06 -5.40 -0.05
N ALA A 115 -5.31 -5.07 -0.37
CA ALA A 115 -5.66 -3.93 -1.21
C ALA A 115 -5.41 -2.61 -0.46
N ARG A 116 -4.82 -1.61 -1.13
CA ARG A 116 -4.75 -0.24 -0.62
C ARG A 116 -6.15 0.34 -0.50
N GLN A 117 -6.41 1.01 0.62
CA GLN A 117 -7.67 1.69 0.89
C GLN A 117 -7.47 3.20 0.72
N PRO A 118 -8.27 3.87 -0.13
CA PRO A 118 -8.17 5.31 -0.28
C PRO A 118 -8.75 6.03 0.95
N ILE A 119 -8.14 7.16 1.32
CA ILE A 119 -8.63 8.03 2.40
C ILE A 119 -8.94 9.45 1.94
N ALA A 120 -8.37 9.85 0.80
CA ALA A 120 -8.59 11.16 0.21
C ALA A 120 -8.60 11.05 -1.31
N ILE A 121 -9.11 12.11 -1.94
CA ILE A 121 -9.02 12.33 -3.38
C ILE A 121 -8.00 13.41 -3.62
N LEU A 122 -6.98 13.10 -4.40
CA LEU A 122 -6.03 14.10 -4.86
C LEU A 122 -6.50 14.67 -6.20
N GLN A 123 -6.84 15.96 -6.19
CA GLN A 123 -7.19 16.72 -7.38
C GLN A 123 -5.98 17.53 -7.86
N MET A 124 -5.50 17.19 -9.05
CA MET A 124 -4.40 17.87 -9.74
C MET A 124 -4.95 18.44 -11.06
N GLY A 125 -5.34 19.71 -11.04
CA GLY A 125 -6.13 20.30 -12.12
C GLY A 125 -7.47 19.58 -12.31
N GLU A 126 -7.71 19.02 -13.49
CA GLU A 126 -8.93 18.25 -13.81
C GLU A 126 -8.84 16.77 -13.44
N LYS A 127 -7.64 16.27 -13.10
CA LYS A 127 -7.43 14.86 -12.80
C LYS A 127 -7.66 14.57 -11.33
N LEU A 128 -8.45 13.53 -11.05
CA LEU A 128 -8.74 13.06 -9.69
C LEU A 128 -8.10 11.69 -9.48
N PHE A 129 -7.40 11.52 -8.36
CA PHE A 129 -6.77 10.28 -7.97
C PHE A 129 -7.21 9.83 -6.59
N GLU A 130 -7.48 8.54 -6.43
CA GLU A 130 -7.63 7.91 -5.12
C GLU A 130 -6.24 7.81 -4.47
N VAL A 131 -6.05 8.38 -3.26
CA VAL A 131 -4.79 8.30 -2.53
C VAL A 131 -4.95 7.59 -1.18
N ASP A 132 -3.95 6.80 -0.83
CA ASP A 132 -3.92 6.04 0.43
C ASP A 132 -3.30 6.84 1.59
N PRO A 133 -3.30 6.31 2.84
CA PRO A 133 -2.72 6.99 4.01
C PRO A 133 -1.23 7.33 3.89
N THR A 134 -0.51 6.66 2.99
CA THR A 134 0.91 6.92 2.74
C THR A 134 1.13 7.97 1.66
N GLY A 135 0.06 8.54 1.09
CA GLY A 135 0.12 9.51 0.00
C GLY A 135 0.33 8.89 -1.38
N VAL A 136 0.20 7.57 -1.52
CA VAL A 136 0.38 6.89 -2.81
C VAL A 136 -0.88 7.02 -3.66
N ALA A 137 -0.73 7.49 -4.90
CA ALA A 137 -1.79 7.51 -5.89
C ALA A 137 -2.11 6.09 -6.38
N ILE A 138 -3.30 5.58 -6.07
CA ILE A 138 -3.71 4.21 -6.37
C ILE A 138 -4.20 4.11 -7.81
N ARG A 139 -5.16 4.97 -8.18
CA ARG A 139 -5.89 4.90 -9.45
C ARG A 139 -6.58 6.24 -9.73
N VAL A 140 -7.09 6.41 -10.95
CA VAL A 140 -8.04 7.47 -11.25
C VAL A 140 -9.28 7.30 -10.37
N ALA A 141 -9.73 8.39 -9.76
CA ALA A 141 -10.79 8.34 -8.76
C ALA A 141 -12.10 7.84 -9.34
N ARG A 142 -12.72 6.89 -8.64
CA ARG A 142 -14.07 6.45 -8.97
C ARG A 142 -15.09 7.49 -8.51
N PRO A 143 -16.12 7.82 -9.30
CA PRO A 143 -17.10 8.86 -8.95
C PRO A 143 -17.74 8.67 -7.57
N GLU A 144 -18.15 7.45 -7.25
CA GLU A 144 -18.80 7.10 -5.99
C GLU A 144 -17.88 7.20 -4.76
N VAL A 145 -16.57 7.05 -4.97
CA VAL A 145 -15.55 7.23 -3.93
C VAL A 145 -15.22 8.71 -3.79
N ALA A 146 -15.10 9.41 -4.91
CA ALA A 146 -14.79 10.83 -4.95
C ALA A 146 -15.85 11.70 -4.26
N ALA A 147 -17.11 11.29 -4.29
CA ALA A 147 -18.20 11.97 -3.60
C ALA A 147 -18.18 11.83 -2.07
N ARG A 148 -17.41 10.87 -1.51
CA ARG A 148 -17.46 10.54 -0.08
C ARG A 148 -16.19 10.92 0.70
N LEU A 149 -15.05 10.94 0.02
CA LEU A 149 -13.76 11.22 0.62
C LEU A 149 -13.42 12.71 0.54
N PRO A 150 -12.64 13.24 1.51
CA PRO A 150 -12.14 14.60 1.44
C PRO A 150 -11.19 14.80 0.26
N HIS A 151 -11.16 16.02 -0.28
CA HIS A 151 -10.33 16.37 -1.43
C HIS A 151 -9.07 17.13 -1.02
N VAL A 152 -7.93 16.80 -1.60
CA VAL A 152 -6.70 17.61 -1.58
C VAL A 152 -6.58 18.23 -2.96
N ILE A 153 -6.72 19.55 -3.06
CA ILE A 153 -6.63 20.27 -4.33
C ILE A 153 -5.28 20.95 -4.42
N ALA A 154 -4.55 20.68 -5.50
CA ALA A 154 -3.24 21.26 -5.76
C ALA A 154 -3.05 21.58 -7.25
N SER A 155 -2.02 22.39 -7.53
CA SER A 155 -1.62 22.71 -8.91
C SER A 155 -1.23 21.46 -9.70
N ALA A 156 -1.55 21.44 -11.00
CA ALA A 156 -1.29 20.30 -11.89
C ALA A 156 0.20 20.00 -12.12
N GLU A 157 1.10 20.91 -11.74
CA GLU A 157 2.54 20.90 -12.02
C GLU A 157 3.31 19.71 -11.43
N ASN A 158 2.68 18.86 -10.61
CA ASN A 158 3.30 17.67 -10.03
C ASN A 158 2.32 16.49 -9.93
N THR A 159 1.61 16.21 -11.03
CA THR A 159 0.69 15.07 -11.11
C THR A 159 1.46 13.76 -10.85
N PRO A 160 1.13 12.98 -9.79
CA PRO A 160 1.87 11.77 -9.45
C PRO A 160 1.62 10.66 -10.47
N ALA A 161 2.62 9.80 -10.66
CA ALA A 161 2.41 8.51 -11.30
C ALA A 161 1.61 7.58 -10.37
N LEU A 162 0.86 6.64 -10.95
CA LEU A 162 0.20 5.62 -10.14
C LEU A 162 1.24 4.74 -9.43
N GLY A 163 0.99 4.43 -8.17
CA GLY A 163 1.90 3.65 -7.32
C GLY A 163 2.99 4.47 -6.65
N THR A 164 3.08 5.78 -6.91
CA THR A 164 4.06 6.67 -6.28
C THR A 164 3.42 7.71 -5.37
N VAL A 165 4.20 8.22 -4.42
CA VAL A 165 3.83 9.41 -3.64
C VAL A 165 3.96 10.68 -4.47
N SER A 166 3.28 11.76 -4.09
CA SER A 166 3.51 13.07 -4.72
C SER A 166 4.91 13.58 -4.40
N GLY A 167 5.56 14.23 -5.36
CA GLY A 167 6.82 14.95 -5.11
C GLY A 167 6.64 16.23 -4.29
N ASN A 168 5.39 16.68 -4.08
CA ASN A 168 5.08 17.90 -3.35
C ASN A 168 4.87 17.61 -1.85
N LEU A 169 5.74 18.19 -1.01
CA LEU A 169 5.70 18.02 0.45
C LEU A 169 4.36 18.46 1.05
N SER A 170 3.81 19.59 0.60
CA SER A 170 2.54 20.12 1.11
C SER A 170 1.38 19.19 0.75
N VAL A 171 1.37 18.59 -0.44
CA VAL A 171 0.36 17.57 -0.82
C VAL A 171 0.44 16.35 0.10
N ASN A 172 1.64 15.82 0.34
CA ASN A 172 1.82 14.68 1.22
C ASN A 172 1.41 15.02 2.66
N THR A 173 1.72 16.23 3.13
CA THR A 173 1.33 16.74 4.45
C THR A 173 -0.19 16.86 4.55
N ALA A 174 -0.87 17.37 3.52
CA ALA A 174 -2.33 17.45 3.48
C ALA A 174 -2.99 16.06 3.62
N VAL A 175 -2.46 15.04 2.94
CA VAL A 175 -2.96 13.66 3.08
C VAL A 175 -2.73 13.13 4.50
N GLN A 176 -1.57 13.40 5.10
CA GLN A 176 -1.27 13.01 6.48
C GLN A 176 -2.22 13.68 7.49
N ILE A 177 -2.54 14.97 7.29
CA ILE A 177 -3.51 15.69 8.12
C ILE A 177 -4.89 15.02 8.02
N ILE A 178 -5.34 14.66 6.82
CA ILE A 178 -6.63 13.96 6.65
C ILE A 178 -6.66 12.65 7.45
N GLU A 179 -5.56 11.89 7.44
CA GLU A 179 -5.48 10.64 8.20
C GLU A 179 -5.44 10.87 9.71
N SER A 180 -4.61 11.81 10.21
CA SER A 180 -4.48 12.09 11.64
C SER A 180 -5.74 12.71 12.24
N GLU A 181 -6.47 13.50 11.45
CA GLU A 181 -7.62 14.26 11.92
C GLU A 181 -8.97 13.59 11.67
N LYS A 182 -8.97 12.41 11.04
CA LYS A 182 -10.18 11.67 10.65
C LYS A 182 -11.19 11.45 11.79
N GLN A 183 -10.71 11.28 13.01
CA GLN A 183 -11.54 11.03 14.20
C GLN A 183 -11.38 12.09 15.29
N THR A 184 -10.51 13.08 15.08
CA THR A 184 -10.05 13.99 16.13
C THR A 184 -10.79 15.33 16.08
N VAL A 185 -11.06 15.85 14.88
CA VAL A 185 -11.71 17.15 14.70
C VAL A 185 -13.19 16.96 14.38
N SER A 186 -14.06 17.35 15.31
CA SER A 186 -15.52 17.21 15.21
C SER A 186 -16.12 17.87 13.97
N GLY A 187 -15.51 18.97 13.49
CA GLY A 187 -15.96 19.66 12.27
C GLY A 187 -15.75 18.86 10.99
N GLY A 188 -14.84 17.88 11.00
CA GLY A 188 -14.48 17.06 9.84
C GLY A 188 -13.85 17.87 8.69
N ILE A 189 -12.81 17.33 8.07
CA ILE A 189 -12.19 17.98 6.91
C ILE A 189 -13.04 17.66 5.68
N ALA A 190 -13.49 18.69 4.96
CA ALA A 190 -14.17 18.53 3.67
C ALA A 190 -13.14 18.51 2.54
N LYS A 191 -12.19 19.45 2.59
CA LYS A 191 -11.20 19.65 1.54
C LYS A 191 -9.97 20.37 2.10
N ILE A 192 -8.80 20.15 1.51
CA ILE A 192 -7.57 20.91 1.75
C ILE A 192 -7.13 21.53 0.43
N ASP A 193 -6.97 22.85 0.39
CA ASP A 193 -6.32 23.55 -0.71
C ASP A 193 -4.82 23.68 -0.44
N VAL A 194 -4.03 23.36 -1.46
CA VAL A 194 -2.59 23.57 -1.51
C VAL A 194 -2.31 24.61 -2.60
N ASP A 195 -1.86 25.79 -2.20
CA ASP A 195 -1.53 26.85 -3.17
C ASP A 195 -0.20 26.58 -3.92
N SER A 196 0.14 27.45 -4.86
CA SER A 196 1.38 27.34 -5.66
C SER A 196 2.66 27.50 -4.84
N VAL A 197 2.58 28.14 -3.67
CA VAL A 197 3.72 28.34 -2.75
C VAL A 197 3.82 27.19 -1.74
N GLY A 198 2.78 26.35 -1.65
CA GLY A 198 2.70 25.21 -0.75
C GLY A 198 1.98 25.50 0.57
N ASN A 199 1.26 26.62 0.69
CA ASN A 199 0.41 26.86 1.86
C ASN A 199 -0.80 25.94 1.88
N LEU A 200 -1.15 25.49 3.07
CA LEU A 200 -2.26 24.61 3.36
C LEU A 200 -3.43 25.41 3.93
N CYS A 201 -4.61 25.23 3.33
CA CYS A 201 -5.87 25.75 3.84
C CYS A 201 -6.88 24.62 3.98
N LEU A 202 -7.31 24.34 5.20
CA LEU A 202 -8.34 23.35 5.50
C LEU A 202 -9.71 24.02 5.35
N ASN A 203 -10.55 23.41 4.53
CA ASN A 203 -11.96 23.72 4.39
C ASN A 203 -12.72 22.66 5.19
N MET A 204 -13.31 23.08 6.30
CA MET A 204 -14.03 22.19 7.22
C MET A 204 -15.47 21.97 6.75
N ARG A 205 -16.09 20.85 7.11
CA ARG A 205 -17.49 20.54 6.69
C ARG A 205 -18.51 21.46 7.36
N ASP A 206 -18.14 22.05 8.50
CA ASP A 206 -18.92 23.04 9.22
C ASP A 206 -18.84 24.46 8.60
N GLY A 207 -18.06 24.62 7.52
CA GLY A 207 -17.91 25.86 6.77
C GLY A 207 -16.80 26.80 7.26
N VAL A 208 -16.02 26.42 8.28
CA VAL A 208 -14.88 27.22 8.75
C VAL A 208 -13.65 26.99 7.86
N LEU A 209 -12.96 28.08 7.51
CA LEU A 209 -11.68 28.04 6.80
C LEU A 209 -10.53 28.14 7.80
N ILE A 210 -9.60 27.18 7.78
CA ILE A 210 -8.41 27.20 8.64
C ILE A 210 -7.16 27.30 7.77
N ARG A 211 -6.47 28.44 7.86
CA ARG A 211 -5.17 28.63 7.20
C ARG A 211 -4.09 28.09 8.10
N LEU A 212 -3.38 27.05 7.65
CA LEU A 212 -2.21 26.50 8.34
C LEU A 212 -0.90 27.07 7.78
N GLY A 213 -0.92 27.67 6.59
CA GLY A 213 0.28 28.16 5.93
C GLY A 213 1.16 27.00 5.46
N LEU A 214 2.48 27.20 5.44
CA LEU A 214 3.44 26.19 5.02
C LEU A 214 3.39 24.93 5.90
N PRO A 215 3.89 23.77 5.41
CA PRO A 215 3.94 22.51 6.16
C PRO A 215 5.06 22.49 7.21
N ASP A 216 5.25 23.59 7.94
CA ASP A 216 6.15 23.75 9.06
C ASP A 216 5.39 23.73 10.39
N GLU A 217 6.05 23.29 11.46
CA GLU A 217 5.49 23.25 12.83
C GLU A 217 4.10 22.58 12.93
N MET A 218 3.82 21.63 12.03
CA MET A 218 2.51 21.01 11.90
C MET A 218 1.93 20.44 13.21
N PRO A 219 2.71 19.76 14.06
CA PRO A 219 2.20 19.28 15.35
C PRO A 219 1.70 20.41 16.26
N ALA A 220 2.37 21.57 16.26
CA ALA A 220 1.95 22.73 17.07
C ALA A 220 0.68 23.36 16.51
N LYS A 221 0.60 23.54 15.18
CA LYS A 221 -0.59 24.07 14.49
C LYS A 221 -1.82 23.18 14.72
N LEU A 222 -1.68 21.87 14.59
CA LEU A 222 -2.78 20.91 14.81
C LEU A 222 -3.19 20.84 16.29
N LYS A 223 -2.23 20.90 17.22
CA LYS A 223 -2.56 21.00 18.65
C LYS A 223 -3.41 22.23 18.94
N GLN A 224 -3.07 23.38 18.36
CA GLN A 224 -3.85 24.61 18.53
C GLN A 224 -5.24 24.48 17.91
N LEU A 225 -5.35 23.84 16.74
CA LEU A 225 -6.62 23.51 16.11
C LEU A 225 -7.50 22.64 17.02
N HIS A 226 -6.95 21.60 17.64
CA HIS A 226 -7.70 20.76 18.59
C HIS A 226 -8.17 21.55 19.80
N LEU A 227 -7.32 22.41 20.35
CA LEU A 227 -7.70 23.25 21.48
C LEU A 227 -8.85 24.18 21.11
N LEU A 228 -8.84 24.77 19.91
CA LEU A 228 -9.93 25.63 19.44
C LEU A 228 -11.26 24.88 19.36
N TYR A 229 -11.29 23.73 18.68
CA TYR A 229 -12.52 22.93 18.56
C TYR A 229 -13.01 22.36 19.89
N ARG A 230 -12.09 22.07 20.83
CA ARG A 230 -12.44 21.59 22.16
C ARG A 230 -13.06 22.68 23.05
N HIS A 231 -12.55 23.90 22.99
CA HIS A 231 -13.02 24.99 23.86
C HIS A 231 -14.18 25.77 23.26
N SER A 232 -14.34 25.75 21.94
CA SER A 232 -15.40 26.46 21.21
C SER A 232 -16.14 25.48 20.27
N PRO A 233 -17.06 24.65 20.78
CA PRO A 233 -17.82 23.73 19.93
C PRO A 233 -18.69 24.48 18.90
N ASP A 234 -19.12 25.71 19.21
CA ASP A 234 -19.87 26.59 18.32
C ASP A 234 -18.97 27.43 17.39
N LEU A 235 -17.72 26.99 17.14
CA LEU A 235 -16.75 27.70 16.29
C LEU A 235 -17.38 28.11 14.96
N ALA A 236 -18.09 27.16 14.35
CA ALA A 236 -18.74 27.32 13.06
C ALA A 236 -19.86 28.38 13.08
N ALA A 237 -20.50 28.67 14.21
CA ALA A 237 -21.50 29.72 14.28
C ALA A 237 -20.85 31.12 14.33
N LYS A 238 -19.66 31.23 14.94
CA LYS A 238 -19.04 32.51 15.29
C LYS A 238 -17.94 32.95 14.33
N MET A 239 -17.30 32.02 13.64
CA MET A 239 -16.10 32.29 12.85
C MET A 239 -16.28 31.86 11.39
N THR A 240 -15.69 32.63 10.49
CA THR A 240 -15.59 32.27 9.06
C THR A 240 -14.19 31.78 8.73
N LEU A 241 -13.16 32.40 9.32
CA LEU A 241 -11.77 32.08 9.06
C LEU A 241 -10.95 32.10 10.34
N VAL A 242 -10.07 31.10 10.48
CA VAL A 242 -9.04 31.03 11.51
C VAL A 242 -7.69 30.89 10.83
N ASN A 243 -6.75 31.75 11.19
CA ASN A 243 -5.38 31.71 10.72
C ASN A 243 -4.48 31.15 11.84
N LEU A 244 -3.90 29.99 11.57
CA LEU A 244 -2.96 29.25 12.41
C LEU A 244 -1.60 29.09 11.73
N SER A 245 -1.26 29.96 10.76
CA SER A 245 0.05 29.93 10.10
C SER A 245 1.20 30.11 11.09
N VAL A 246 0.98 30.86 12.18
CA VAL A 246 1.91 30.98 13.31
C VAL A 246 1.18 30.46 14.56
N PRO A 247 1.58 29.31 15.14
CA PRO A 247 0.85 28.67 16.24
C PRO A 247 0.61 29.59 17.46
N ASP A 248 1.60 30.41 17.79
CA ASP A 248 1.59 31.26 18.99
C ASP A 248 0.71 32.50 18.85
N TYR A 249 0.36 32.90 17.62
CA TYR A 249 -0.41 34.12 17.33
C TYR A 249 -1.59 33.81 16.39
N PRO A 250 -2.60 33.05 16.85
CA PRO A 250 -3.77 32.75 16.04
C PRO A 250 -4.60 34.03 15.80
N ALA A 251 -5.08 34.21 14.57
CA ALA A 251 -6.01 35.28 14.22
C ALA A 251 -7.34 34.69 13.72
N CYS A 252 -8.45 35.37 13.96
CA CYS A 252 -9.76 34.91 13.49
C CYS A 252 -10.57 36.06 12.88
N VAL A 253 -11.42 35.69 11.92
CA VAL A 253 -12.42 36.57 11.33
C VAL A 253 -13.78 36.07 11.79
N LEU A 254 -14.51 36.92 12.50
CA LEU A 254 -15.85 36.63 12.96
C LEU A 254 -16.81 36.56 11.78
N ARG A 255 -17.78 35.67 11.89
CA ARG A 255 -18.92 35.64 10.99
C ARG A 255 -19.77 36.86 11.31
N SER A 256 -19.78 37.84 10.42
CA SER A 256 -20.71 38.96 10.53
C SER A 256 -22.12 38.42 10.35
N ASP A 257 -23.02 38.70 11.31
CA ASP A 257 -24.45 38.59 11.06
C ASP A 257 -24.76 39.40 9.80
N SER A 258 -25.29 38.75 8.77
CA SER A 258 -25.77 39.44 7.58
C SER A 258 -26.79 40.50 8.02
N ALA A 259 -26.42 41.77 7.96
CA ALA A 259 -27.39 42.85 8.08
C ALA A 259 -28.48 42.63 7.00
N PRO A 260 -29.78 42.69 7.34
CA PRO A 260 -30.82 42.61 6.32
C PRO A 260 -30.61 43.76 5.32
N PRO A 261 -30.97 43.58 4.03
CA PRO A 261 -30.87 44.67 3.08
C PRO A 261 -31.66 45.84 3.63
N SER A 262 -30.98 46.97 3.83
CA SER A 262 -31.65 48.25 4.05
C SER A 262 -32.47 48.52 2.79
N ASN A 263 -33.76 48.22 2.84
CA ASN A 263 -34.75 48.84 1.96
C ASN A 263 -34.72 50.33 2.29
N GLY A 264 -33.80 51.04 1.63
CA GLY A 264 -33.77 52.48 1.56
C GLY A 264 -34.48 52.89 0.28
N ASP A 265 -35.78 53.15 0.41
CA ASP A 265 -36.49 54.05 -0.47
C ASP A 265 -35.73 55.38 -0.60
N SER A 266 -35.61 55.89 -1.83
CA SER A 266 -35.49 57.31 -2.20
C SER A 266 -35.61 57.36 -3.73
N LEU A 267 -36.83 57.62 -4.23
CA LEU A 267 -37.30 58.92 -4.78
C LEU A 267 -36.81 59.17 -6.21
#